data_AF-A0A2M9BLP5-F1
#
_entry.id   AF-A0A2M9BLP5-F1
#
_cell.length_a   1.000
_cell.length_b   1.000
_cell.length_c   1.000
_cell.angle_alpha   90.00
_cell.angle_beta   90.00
_cell.angle_gamma   90.00
#
_symmetry.space_group_name_H-M   'P 1'
#
loop_
_entity.id
_entity.type
_entity.pdbx_description
1 polymer ?
#
loop_
_entity_poly.entity_id
_entity_poly.type
_entity_poly.pdbx_seq_one_letter_code
_entity_poly.pdbx_strand_id
1 'polypeptide(L)'
;MRTPLLSGLLVLLAACDPAREVRLQVVNDSQEKQVDITVRCDGKLVLDTLVAKYKSADDRLRRRLYLRPGLHRIVAESRQQRTRLDTTISTAETNVLGITFRYDSLGPRTQKTYFADGAAGEITFPAFYVRRSFRLFQFQTRGRLQP
;
A
#
# COMPACT_ATOMS: atom_id res chain seq x y z
N MET A 1 48.40 10.98 37.45
CA MET A 1 48.18 11.89 36.31
C MET A 1 47.17 11.24 35.35
N ARG A 2 46.04 11.93 35.13
CA ARG A 2 45.27 12.12 33.88
C ARG A 2 45.24 10.98 32.85
N THR A 3 44.16 10.50 32.24
CA THR A 3 42.69 10.61 32.30
C THR A 3 42.24 9.48 31.35
N PRO A 4 41.19 8.69 31.63
CA PRO A 4 40.54 7.84 30.63
C PRO A 4 39.72 8.74 29.67
N LEU A 5 39.00 8.16 28.71
CA LEU A 5 38.04 8.81 27.77
C LEU A 5 38.61 9.09 26.38
N LEU A 6 38.54 8.11 25.49
CA LEU A 6 38.36 8.39 24.06
C LEU A 6 37.69 7.23 23.30
N SER A 7 37.68 6.01 23.85
CA SER A 7 37.02 4.87 23.19
C SER A 7 35.50 4.79 23.41
N GLY A 8 34.90 5.65 24.24
CA GLY A 8 33.46 5.64 24.52
C GLY A 8 32.61 6.55 23.62
N LEU A 9 33.23 7.41 22.80
CA LEU A 9 32.51 8.48 22.07
C LEU A 9 32.16 8.13 20.61
N LEU A 10 32.57 6.98 20.09
CA LEU A 10 32.32 6.59 18.69
C LEU A 10 31.11 5.67 18.49
N VAL A 11 30.47 5.19 19.56
CA VAL A 11 29.26 4.35 19.49
C VAL A 11 27.96 5.17 19.62
N LEU A 12 28.05 6.45 19.98
CA LEU A 12 26.91 7.36 20.12
C LEU A 12 26.53 8.10 18.81
N LEU A 13 27.19 7.76 17.69
CA LEU A 13 26.93 8.34 16.36
C LEU A 13 26.29 7.34 15.38
N ALA A 14 25.63 6.28 15.88
CA ALA A 14 24.53 5.67 15.13
C ALA A 14 23.37 6.66 15.16
N ALA A 15 23.47 7.65 14.27
CA ALA A 15 22.51 8.71 14.07
C ALA A 15 21.10 8.12 14.12
N CYS A 16 20.36 8.54 15.15
CA CYS A 16 18.95 8.25 15.32
C CYS A 16 18.23 9.00 14.19
N ASP A 17 18.19 8.39 13.01
CA ASP A 17 17.57 9.01 11.85
C ASP A 17 16.13 9.37 12.22
N PRO A 18 15.73 10.64 12.08
CA PRO A 18 14.44 11.10 12.54
C PRO A 18 13.34 10.41 11.73
N ALA A 19 12.18 10.22 12.37
CA ALA A 19 11.02 9.69 11.69
C ALA A 19 10.69 10.55 10.45
N ARG A 20 10.53 9.89 9.31
CA ARG A 20 10.19 10.50 8.02
C ARG A 20 8.70 10.30 7.73
N GLU A 21 8.13 11.22 6.97
CA GLU A 21 6.74 11.13 6.55
C GLU A 21 6.55 9.95 5.58
N VAL A 22 5.56 9.13 5.89
CA VAL A 22 5.06 8.06 5.02
C VAL A 22 3.58 8.30 4.77
N ARG A 23 3.21 8.50 3.51
CA ARG A 23 1.81 8.66 3.10
C ARG A 23 1.20 7.30 2.82
N LEU A 24 0.33 6.84 3.71
CA LEU A 24 -0.51 5.67 3.49
C LEU A 24 -1.75 6.09 2.69
N GLN A 25 -1.96 5.44 1.56
CA GLN A 25 -3.16 5.54 0.72
C GLN A 25 -3.87 4.19 0.72
N VAL A 26 -5.16 4.19 1.03
CA VAL A 26 -5.98 2.97 1.03
C VAL A 26 -7.12 3.13 0.03
N VAL A 27 -7.31 2.10 -0.80
CA VAL A 27 -8.26 2.09 -1.90
C VAL A 27 -9.07 0.81 -1.88
N ASN A 28 -10.39 0.93 -1.97
CA ASN A 28 -11.28 -0.18 -2.26
C ASN A 28 -11.55 -0.21 -3.78
N ASP A 29 -10.81 -1.03 -4.49
CA ASP A 29 -10.96 -1.31 -5.93
C ASP A 29 -11.71 -2.63 -6.13
N SER A 30 -12.82 -2.82 -5.40
CA SER A 30 -13.67 -3.99 -5.52
C SER A 30 -15.07 -3.63 -6.01
N GLN A 31 -15.89 -4.65 -6.28
CA GLN A 31 -17.30 -4.43 -6.58
C GLN A 31 -18.13 -3.96 -5.38
N GLU A 32 -17.64 -4.17 -4.15
CA GLU A 32 -18.33 -3.80 -2.92
C GLU A 32 -18.44 -2.29 -2.74
N LYS A 33 -19.60 -1.82 -2.26
CA LYS A 33 -19.85 -0.39 -2.02
C LYS A 33 -18.88 0.21 -0.99
N GLN A 34 -18.54 -0.57 0.02
CA GLN A 34 -17.60 -0.22 1.07
C GLN A 34 -16.96 -1.49 1.62
N VAL A 35 -15.73 -1.39 2.11
CA VAL A 35 -15.01 -2.51 2.72
C VAL A 35 -14.42 -2.02 4.05
N ASP A 36 -14.58 -2.81 5.11
CA ASP A 36 -13.89 -2.57 6.37
C ASP A 36 -12.41 -2.89 6.19
N ILE A 37 -11.54 -1.92 6.44
CA ILE A 37 -10.10 -2.08 6.35
C ILE A 37 -9.44 -1.61 7.64
N THR A 38 -8.79 -2.55 8.31
CA THR A 38 -7.89 -2.30 9.43
C THR A 38 -6.44 -2.38 8.93
N VAL A 39 -5.61 -1.38 9.24
CA VAL A 39 -4.17 -1.39 8.94
C VAL A 39 -3.36 -1.21 10.22
N ARG A 40 -2.36 -2.08 10.39
CA ARG A 40 -1.38 -2.01 11.48
C ARG A 40 0.02 -1.86 10.92
N CYS A 41 0.84 -1.04 11.57
CA CYS A 41 2.27 -0.90 11.31
C CYS A 41 3.02 -1.23 12.59
N ASP A 42 3.91 -2.21 12.54
CA ASP A 42 4.64 -2.75 13.69
C ASP A 42 3.71 -3.07 14.88
N GLY A 43 2.56 -3.68 14.58
CA GLY A 43 1.51 -4.02 15.55
C GLY A 43 0.61 -2.87 16.00
N LYS A 44 1.04 -1.62 15.84
CA LYS A 44 0.24 -0.44 16.22
C LYS A 44 -0.89 -0.20 15.24
N LEU A 45 -2.07 0.16 15.75
CA LEU A 45 -3.22 0.49 14.92
C LEU A 45 -2.98 1.82 14.20
N VAL A 46 -3.11 1.82 12.88
CA VAL A 46 -2.86 2.99 12.04
C VAL A 46 -4.13 3.49 11.37
N LEU A 47 -4.97 2.54 10.98
CA LEU A 47 -6.25 2.77 10.33
C LEU A 47 -7.24 1.70 10.79
N ASP A 48 -8.47 2.11 11.09
CA ASP A 48 -9.60 1.20 11.29
C ASP A 48 -10.87 1.92 10.81
N THR A 49 -11.31 1.65 9.58
CA THR A 49 -12.44 2.38 8.99
C THR A 49 -13.08 1.65 7.81
N LEU A 50 -14.22 2.16 7.34
CA LEU A 50 -14.86 1.74 6.10
C LEU A 50 -14.29 2.56 4.93
N VAL A 51 -13.82 1.87 3.90
CA VAL A 51 -13.31 2.49 2.67
C VAL A 51 -14.33 2.32 1.56
N ALA A 52 -14.91 3.44 1.13
CA ALA A 52 -15.87 3.47 0.04
C ALA A 52 -15.24 3.01 -1.28
N LYS A 53 -16.07 2.48 -2.18
CA LYS A 53 -15.66 2.07 -3.52
C LYS A 53 -14.99 3.21 -4.25
N TYR A 54 -13.79 2.95 -4.75
CA TYR A 54 -13.02 3.92 -5.52
C TYR A 54 -13.69 4.24 -6.86
N LYS A 55 -13.97 5.52 -7.09
CA LYS A 55 -14.45 6.05 -8.38
C LYS A 55 -13.51 7.13 -8.91
N SER A 56 -12.95 7.95 -8.04
CA SER A 56 -11.98 8.99 -8.37
C SER A 56 -10.85 9.09 -7.33
N ALA A 57 -9.82 9.88 -7.63
CA ALA A 57 -8.68 10.08 -6.74
C ALA A 57 -9.04 10.67 -5.35
N ASP A 58 -10.22 11.27 -5.22
CA ASP A 58 -10.74 11.85 -3.98
C ASP A 58 -11.29 10.77 -3.02
N ASP A 59 -11.68 9.61 -3.55
CA ASP A 59 -12.14 8.46 -2.75
C ASP A 59 -10.98 7.71 -2.09
N ARG A 60 -9.72 8.08 -2.39
CA ARG A 60 -8.55 7.49 -1.72
C ARG A 60 -8.48 8.00 -0.31
N LEU A 61 -8.60 7.08 0.64
CA LEU A 61 -8.32 7.42 2.03
C LEU A 61 -6.82 7.66 2.20
N ARG A 62 -6.44 8.81 2.76
CA ARG A 62 -5.04 9.19 2.99
C ARG A 62 -4.77 9.32 4.47
N ARG A 63 -3.66 8.74 4.94
CA ARG A 63 -3.17 8.87 6.31
C ARG A 63 -1.67 9.17 6.28
N ARG A 64 -1.22 10.11 7.10
CA ARG A 64 0.21 10.38 7.28
C ARG A 64 0.73 9.60 8.48
N LEU A 65 1.84 8.91 8.28
CA LEU A 65 2.59 8.17 9.29
C LEU A 65 3.97 8.80 9.42
N TYR A 66 4.57 8.64 10.59
CA TYR A 66 5.95 9.04 10.83
C TYR A 66 6.72 7.81 11.27
N LEU A 67 7.51 7.26 10.36
CA LEU A 67 8.28 6.03 10.57
C LEU A 67 9.76 6.35 10.49
N ARG A 68 10.56 5.75 11.36
CA ARG A 68 12.02 5.83 11.23
C ARG A 68 12.45 5.13 9.93
N PRO A 69 13.61 5.44 9.36
CA PRO A 69 14.18 4.60 8.32
C PRO A 69 14.42 3.17 8.85
N GLY A 70 14.09 2.16 8.07
CA GLY A 70 14.26 0.75 8.43
C GLY A 70 13.16 -0.16 7.88
N LEU A 71 13.15 -1.40 8.36
CA LEU A 71 12.11 -2.37 8.01
C LEU A 71 10.92 -2.23 8.97
N HIS A 72 9.72 -2.18 8.39
CA HIS A 72 8.47 -2.13 9.14
C HIS A 72 7.52 -3.22 8.66
N ARG A 73 6.80 -3.84 9.59
CA ARG A 73 5.76 -4.81 9.28
C ARG A 73 4.43 -4.10 9.06
N ILE A 74 3.81 -4.33 7.91
CA ILE A 74 2.47 -3.84 7.58
C ILE A 74 1.51 -5.02 7.52
N VAL A 75 0.43 -4.92 8.28
CA VAL A 75 -0.68 -5.87 8.25
C VAL A 75 -1.94 -5.12 7.87
N ALA A 76 -2.62 -5.57 6.82
CA ALA A 76 -3.93 -5.05 6.42
C ALA A 76 -4.96 -6.17 6.44
N GLU A 77 -6.12 -5.92 7.02
CA GLU A 77 -7.16 -6.91 7.21
C GLU A 77 -8.50 -6.32 6.79
N SER A 78 -9.34 -7.14 6.15
CA SER A 78 -10.78 -6.91 6.06
C SER A 78 -11.48 -8.05 6.76
N ARG A 79 -12.14 -7.76 7.88
CA ARG A 79 -12.74 -8.77 8.76
C ARG A 79 -13.96 -9.40 8.12
N GLN A 80 -14.82 -8.57 7.50
CA GLN A 80 -16.00 -9.11 6.82
C GLN A 80 -15.62 -9.94 5.58
N GLN A 81 -14.54 -9.55 4.89
CA GLN A 81 -14.07 -10.25 3.70
C GLN A 81 -13.08 -11.38 3.99
N ARG A 82 -12.75 -11.64 5.27
CA ARG A 82 -11.80 -12.67 5.74
C ARG A 82 -10.50 -12.70 4.94
N THR A 83 -9.97 -11.53 4.60
CA THR A 83 -8.78 -11.38 3.76
C THR A 83 -7.72 -10.60 4.53
N ARG A 84 -6.46 -11.01 4.40
CA ARG A 84 -5.33 -10.41 5.11
C ARG A 84 -4.11 -10.28 4.20
N LEU A 85 -3.42 -9.16 4.33
CA LEU A 85 -2.05 -8.94 3.91
C LEU A 85 -1.17 -8.87 5.16
N ASP A 86 -0.02 -9.52 5.11
CA ASP A 86 1.02 -9.43 6.13
C ASP A 86 2.36 -9.41 5.42
N THR A 87 3.05 -8.27 5.46
CA THR A 87 4.27 -8.07 4.68
C THR A 87 5.20 -7.06 5.36
N THR A 88 6.39 -6.90 4.80
CA THR A 88 7.41 -5.96 5.28
C THR A 88 7.64 -4.89 4.22
N ILE A 89 7.78 -3.64 4.67
CA ILE A 89 8.20 -2.50 3.86
C ILE A 89 9.56 -2.00 4.36
N SER A 90 10.31 -1.32 3.49
CA SER A 90 11.55 -0.65 3.88
C SER A 90 11.39 0.86 3.74
N THR A 91 11.60 1.65 4.78
CA THR A 91 11.57 3.12 4.72
C THR A 91 13.01 3.64 4.71
N ALA A 92 13.35 4.51 3.75
CA ALA A 92 14.65 5.19 3.75
C ALA A 92 14.47 6.72 3.72
N GLU A 93 13.50 7.20 2.92
CA GLU A 93 13.25 8.63 2.71
C GLU A 93 11.75 8.93 2.86
N THR A 94 11.17 9.77 2.00
CA THR A 94 9.72 9.94 1.95
C THR A 94 9.10 8.77 1.18
N ASN A 95 8.06 8.16 1.74
CA ASN A 95 7.44 6.97 1.17
C ASN A 95 5.95 7.20 0.91
N VAL A 96 5.44 6.64 -0.18
CA VAL A 96 4.01 6.44 -0.41
C VAL A 96 3.74 4.94 -0.37
N LEU A 97 2.79 4.55 0.45
CA LEU A 97 2.31 3.17 0.54
C LEU A 97 0.88 3.15 0.00
N GLY A 98 0.66 2.43 -1.10
CA GLY A 98 -0.67 2.19 -1.65
C GLY A 98 -1.16 0.80 -1.25
N ILE A 99 -2.21 0.71 -0.45
CA ILE A 99 -2.90 -0.54 -0.14
C ILE A 99 -4.21 -0.56 -0.92
N THR A 100 -4.34 -1.54 -1.82
CA THR A 100 -5.57 -1.73 -2.60
C THR A 100 -6.21 -3.05 -2.20
N PHE A 101 -7.46 -3.00 -1.75
CA PHE A 101 -8.30 -4.18 -1.65
C PHE A 101 -9.03 -4.39 -2.98
N ARG A 102 -8.94 -5.60 -3.55
CA ARG A 102 -9.59 -5.94 -4.81
C ARG A 102 -10.35 -7.25 -4.71
N TYR A 103 -11.55 -7.22 -5.26
CA TYR A 103 -12.44 -8.36 -5.39
C TYR A 103 -13.43 -8.06 -6.51
N ASP A 104 -13.22 -8.70 -7.66
CA ASP A 104 -14.05 -8.49 -8.84
C ASP A 104 -14.38 -9.81 -9.52
N SER A 105 -15.61 -9.92 -9.99
CA SER A 105 -15.93 -10.79 -11.12
C SER A 105 -15.97 -9.89 -12.35
N LEU A 106 -14.93 -9.91 -13.17
CA LEU A 106 -14.93 -9.09 -14.39
C LEU A 106 -15.90 -9.74 -15.36
N GLY A 107 -17.02 -9.06 -15.64
CA GLY A 107 -18.03 -9.56 -16.57
C GLY A 107 -17.44 -9.79 -17.96
N PRO A 108 -17.98 -10.74 -18.75
CA PRO A 108 -17.51 -10.96 -20.11
C PRO A 108 -17.66 -9.66 -20.90
N ARG A 109 -16.60 -9.25 -21.60
CA ARG A 109 -16.63 -8.04 -22.43
C ARG A 109 -16.29 -8.43 -23.85
N THR A 110 -17.12 -8.00 -24.79
CA THR A 110 -16.78 -8.05 -26.21
C THR A 110 -15.74 -6.98 -26.49
N GLN A 111 -14.57 -7.38 -26.95
CA GLN A 111 -13.53 -6.47 -27.39
C GLN A 111 -13.31 -6.68 -28.89
N LYS A 112 -13.23 -5.58 -29.65
CA LYS A 112 -12.76 -5.64 -31.03
C LYS A 112 -11.26 -5.91 -31.00
N THR A 113 -10.87 -7.06 -31.54
CA THR A 113 -9.47 -7.42 -31.75
C THR A 113 -9.22 -7.51 -33.25
N TYR A 114 -8.00 -7.18 -33.66
CA TYR A 114 -7.52 -7.44 -35.01
C TYR A 114 -6.88 -8.83 -35.01
N PHE A 115 -7.39 -9.75 -35.82
CA PHE A 115 -6.79 -11.06 -35.98
C PHE A 115 -5.47 -10.96 -36.76
N ALA A 116 -4.68 -12.03 -36.76
CA ALA A 116 -3.38 -12.08 -37.43
C ALA A 116 -3.44 -11.84 -38.96
N ASP A 117 -4.63 -11.92 -39.56
CA ASP A 117 -4.93 -11.63 -40.96
C ASP A 117 -5.44 -10.19 -41.20
N GLY A 118 -5.52 -9.37 -40.16
CA GLY A 118 -6.00 -7.99 -40.22
C GLY A 118 -7.53 -7.83 -40.22
N ALA A 119 -8.30 -8.91 -40.15
CA ALA A 119 -9.75 -8.83 -40.04
C ALA A 119 -10.17 -8.40 -38.62
N ALA A 120 -11.15 -7.49 -38.54
CA ALA A 120 -11.74 -7.11 -37.26
C ALA A 120 -12.72 -8.20 -36.79
N GLY A 121 -12.48 -8.73 -35.59
CA GLY A 121 -13.37 -9.67 -34.94
C GLY A 121 -13.86 -9.19 -33.59
N GLU A 122 -15.06 -9.61 -33.24
CA GLU A 122 -15.57 -9.51 -31.88
C GLU A 122 -15.17 -10.77 -31.11
N ILE A 123 -14.31 -10.62 -30.11
CA ILE A 123 -14.02 -11.69 -29.16
C ILE A 123 -14.69 -11.32 -27.85
N THR A 124 -15.57 -12.20 -27.37
CA THR A 124 -16.04 -12.15 -25.99
C THR A 124 -14.98 -12.77 -25.11
N PHE A 125 -14.27 -11.94 -24.34
CA PHE A 125 -13.39 -12.46 -23.29
C PHE A 125 -14.26 -13.04 -22.18
N PRO A 126 -13.97 -14.27 -21.70
CA PRO A 126 -14.75 -14.89 -20.64
C PRO A 126 -14.67 -14.05 -19.36
N ALA A 127 -15.66 -14.19 -18.49
CA ALA A 127 -15.57 -13.56 -17.18
C ALA A 127 -14.36 -14.11 -16.41
N PHE A 128 -13.56 -13.24 -15.84
CA PHE A 128 -12.44 -13.64 -14.98
C PHE A 128 -12.68 -13.21 -13.54
N TYR A 129 -12.55 -14.18 -12.64
CA TYR A 129 -12.73 -13.98 -11.22
C TYR A 129 -11.41 -13.61 -10.57
N VAL A 130 -11.34 -12.43 -9.98
CA VAL A 130 -10.24 -11.99 -9.12
C VAL A 130 -10.58 -12.37 -7.69
N ARG A 131 -9.79 -13.29 -7.12
CA ARG A 131 -9.91 -13.66 -5.71
C ARG A 131 -9.72 -12.42 -4.82
N ARG A 132 -10.49 -12.36 -3.73
CA ARG A 132 -10.35 -11.35 -2.68
C ARG A 132 -8.89 -11.28 -2.24
N SER A 133 -8.28 -10.12 -2.42
CA SER A 133 -6.86 -9.94 -2.12
C SER A 133 -6.53 -8.49 -1.87
N PHE A 134 -5.48 -8.29 -1.08
CA PHE A 134 -4.82 -7.01 -0.94
C PHE A 134 -3.59 -6.96 -1.86
N ARG A 135 -3.31 -5.79 -2.41
CA ARG A 135 -2.04 -5.47 -3.06
C ARG A 135 -1.40 -4.28 -2.35
N LEU A 136 -0.10 -4.38 -2.13
CA LEU A 136 0.71 -3.29 -1.58
C LEU A 136 1.65 -2.78 -2.66
N PHE A 137 1.63 -1.48 -2.85
CA PHE A 137 2.57 -0.75 -3.69
C PHE A 137 3.38 0.18 -2.81
N GLN A 138 4.68 0.22 -3.04
CA GLN A 138 5.57 1.13 -2.34
C GLN A 138 6.31 1.99 -3.36
N PHE A 139 6.27 3.31 -3.12
CA PHE A 139 7.03 4.28 -3.89
C PHE A 139 7.88 5.12 -2.93
N GLN A 140 9.16 5.28 -3.25
CA GLN A 140 10.11 6.06 -2.45
C GLN A 140 10.59 7.26 -3.25
N THR A 141 10.71 8.41 -2.59
CA THR A 141 11.22 9.61 -3.23
C THR A 141 12.05 10.46 -2.27
N ARG A 142 13.09 11.06 -2.83
CA ARG A 142 13.95 12.04 -2.15
C ARG A 142 13.24 13.38 -1.94
N GLY A 143 12.25 13.68 -2.78
CA GLY A 143 11.51 14.94 -2.77
C GLY A 143 10.37 14.95 -1.74
N ARG A 144 9.86 16.15 -1.41
CA ARG A 144 8.62 16.27 -0.64
C ARG A 144 7.46 15.69 -1.44
N LEU A 145 6.61 14.90 -0.80
CA LEU A 145 5.37 14.45 -1.40
C LEU A 145 4.45 15.65 -1.59
N GLN A 146 4.16 16.01 -2.84
CA GLN A 146 3.14 17.01 -3.15
C GLN A 146 1.78 16.57 -2.57
N PRO A 147 0.93 17.51 -2.10
CA PRO A 147 -0.34 17.21 -1.42
C PRO A 147 -1.21 16.14 -2.09
#